data_AF-A0A9E2QHA2-F1
#
_entry.id   AF-A0A9E2QHA2-F1
#
_cell.length_a   1.000
_cell.length_b   1.000
_cell.length_c   1.000
_cell.angle_alpha   90.00
_cell.angle_beta   90.00
_cell.angle_gamma   90.00
#
_symmetry.space_group_name_H-M   'P 1'
#
loop_
_entity.id
_entity.type
_entity.pdbx_description
1 polymer ?
#
loop_
_entity_poly.entity_id
_entity_poly.type
_entity_poly.pdbx_seq_one_letter_code
_entity_poly.pdbx_strand_id
1 'polypeptide(L)'
;ESSHEFDRQKFGEALLDELSDLAKIDIVELKISNAKQYHKRSQNKIVSKQYGYYKPNANYIFIYNRTAVQGKNLAPKTFLDTLLHEWLHHYDFKKLKLNSIHTKGFYERLNHLKKMLLENC
;
A
#
# COMPACT_ATOMS: atom_id res chain seq x y z
N GLU A 1 8.52 10.05 -17.11
CA GLU A 1 8.12 9.95 -15.69
C GLU A 1 8.95 10.91 -14.86
N SER A 2 8.40 11.51 -13.80
CA SER A 2 9.21 12.32 -12.87
C SER A 2 10.13 11.40 -12.06
N SER A 3 11.37 11.80 -11.74
CA SER A 3 12.34 10.94 -11.02
C SER A 3 11.76 10.27 -9.76
N HIS A 4 10.92 11.00 -9.01
CA HIS A 4 10.24 10.50 -7.82
C HIS A 4 9.27 9.34 -8.05
N GLU A 5 8.67 9.23 -9.23
CA GLU A 5 7.76 8.12 -9.56
C GLU A 5 8.56 6.86 -9.84
N PHE A 6 9.60 6.99 -10.65
CA PHE A 6 10.53 5.91 -10.93
C PHE A 6 11.15 5.36 -9.64
N ASP A 7 11.63 6.23 -8.75
CA ASP A 7 12.19 5.82 -7.46
C ASP A 7 11.15 5.08 -6.60
N ARG A 8 9.90 5.55 -6.57
CA ARG A 8 8.84 4.87 -5.80
C ARG A 8 8.45 3.52 -6.37
N GLN A 9 8.43 3.40 -7.70
CA GLN A 9 8.16 2.14 -8.38
C GLN A 9 9.29 1.16 -8.03
N LYS A 10 10.54 1.54 -8.33
CA LYS A 10 11.73 0.71 -8.12
C LYS A 10 11.91 0.27 -6.67
N PHE A 11 11.88 1.21 -5.71
CA PHE A 11 12.06 0.87 -4.29
C PHE A 11 10.84 0.19 -3.69
N GLY A 12 9.65 0.49 -4.21
CA GLY A 12 8.42 -0.17 -3.81
C GLY A 12 8.42 -1.65 -4.22
N GLU A 13 8.77 -1.94 -5.47
CA GLU A 13 8.91 -3.31 -6.00
C GLU A 13 9.98 -4.08 -5.21
N ALA A 14 11.19 -3.52 -5.06
CA ALA A 14 12.26 -4.18 -4.31
C ALA A 14 11.85 -4.53 -2.87
N LEU A 15 11.09 -3.65 -2.19
CA LEU A 15 10.58 -3.95 -0.86
C LEU A 15 9.52 -5.06 -0.88
N LEU A 16 8.62 -5.07 -1.86
CA LEU A 16 7.61 -6.12 -1.97
C LEU A 16 8.23 -7.48 -2.28
N ASP A 17 9.26 -7.52 -3.12
CA ASP A 17 10.02 -8.73 -3.45
C ASP A 17 10.61 -9.33 -2.17
N GLU A 18 11.39 -8.55 -1.42
CA GLU A 18 12.01 -9.00 -0.16
C GLU A 18 10.98 -9.48 0.87
N LEU A 19 9.89 -8.72 1.05
CA LEU A 19 8.84 -9.10 1.99
C LEU A 19 8.14 -10.41 1.57
N SER A 20 7.83 -10.56 0.28
CA SER A 20 7.18 -11.76 -0.26
C SER A 20 8.10 -12.98 -0.20
N ASP A 21 9.38 -12.83 -0.49
CA ASP A 21 10.38 -13.89 -0.39
C ASP A 21 10.56 -14.37 1.06
N LEU A 22 10.71 -13.44 2.01
CA LEU A 22 10.78 -13.75 3.43
C LEU A 22 9.51 -14.47 3.93
N ALA A 23 8.34 -14.06 3.45
CA ALA A 23 7.07 -14.69 3.77
C ALA A 23 6.83 -16.03 3.04
N LYS A 24 7.64 -16.33 2.00
CA LYS A 24 7.48 -17.45 1.08
C LYS A 24 6.11 -17.46 0.41
N ILE A 25 5.74 -16.33 -0.18
CA ILE A 25 4.50 -16.14 -0.97
C ILE A 25 4.86 -15.54 -2.33
N ASP A 26 4.00 -15.74 -3.33
CA ASP A 26 4.22 -15.18 -4.66
C ASP A 26 4.43 -13.65 -4.60
N ILE A 27 5.32 -13.13 -5.43
CA ILE A 27 5.55 -11.69 -5.56
C ILE A 27 4.27 -11.03 -6.12
N VAL A 28 3.95 -9.84 -5.59
CA VAL A 28 2.79 -9.04 -5.99
C VAL A 28 3.22 -7.86 -6.85
N GLU A 29 2.56 -7.65 -7.98
CA GLU A 29 2.89 -6.54 -8.89
C GLU A 29 2.52 -5.19 -8.27
N LEU A 30 3.39 -4.18 -8.37
CA LEU A 30 3.08 -2.82 -7.93
C LEU A 30 2.70 -1.93 -9.11
N LYS A 31 1.60 -1.17 -8.97
CA LYS A 31 1.15 -0.18 -9.95
C LYS A 31 0.99 1.17 -9.27
N ILE A 32 1.80 2.14 -9.67
CA ILE A 32 1.71 3.51 -9.16
C ILE A 32 1.03 4.40 -10.20
N SER A 33 0.02 5.16 -9.78
CA SER A 33 -0.70 6.09 -10.63
C SER A 33 -0.47 7.54 -10.23
N ASN A 34 -0.28 8.38 -11.25
CA ASN A 34 -0.27 9.84 -11.12
C ASN A 34 -1.66 10.48 -11.13
N ALA A 35 -2.73 9.70 -11.19
CA ALA A 35 -4.06 10.23 -11.00
C ALA A 35 -4.21 10.76 -9.55
N LYS A 36 -5.06 11.77 -9.37
CA LYS A 36 -5.44 12.20 -8.03
C LYS A 36 -6.14 11.05 -7.33
N GLN A 37 -5.88 10.89 -6.04
CA GLN A 37 -6.58 9.92 -5.19
C GLN A 37 -8.09 10.00 -5.36
N TYR A 38 -8.68 8.81 -5.41
CA TYR A 38 -10.12 8.66 -5.31
C TYR A 38 -10.60 9.20 -3.97
N HIS A 39 -11.63 10.03 -4.01
CA HIS A 39 -12.27 10.59 -2.83
C HIS A 39 -13.75 10.79 -3.06
N LYS A 40 -14.56 10.56 -2.02
CA LYS A 40 -15.99 10.90 -2.04
C LYS A 40 -16.21 12.21 -1.30
N ARG A 41 -17.10 13.04 -1.84
CA ARG A 41 -17.56 14.28 -1.21
C ARG A 41 -19.01 14.13 -0.78
N SER A 42 -19.34 14.62 0.41
CA SER A 42 -20.71 14.82 0.87
C SER A 42 -20.80 16.21 1.49
N GLN A 43 -21.81 17.00 1.12
CA GLN A 43 -22.01 18.38 1.62
C GLN A 43 -20.71 19.22 1.60
N ASN A 44 -19.99 19.21 0.46
CA ASN A 44 -18.69 19.87 0.27
C ASN A 44 -17.54 19.43 1.19
N LYS A 45 -17.69 18.38 1.99
CA LYS A 45 -16.62 17.78 2.80
C LYS A 45 -16.14 16.46 2.20
N ILE A 46 -14.85 16.19 2.29
CA ILE A 46 -14.28 14.88 1.92
C ILE A 46 -14.62 13.90 3.03
N VAL A 47 -15.40 12.87 2.70
CA VAL A 47 -15.86 11.86 3.66
C VAL A 47 -15.05 10.56 3.60
N SER A 48 -14.34 10.32 2.50
CA SER A 48 -13.40 9.20 2.41
C SER A 48 -12.26 9.50 1.43
N LYS A 49 -11.11 8.90 1.70
CA LYS A 49 -9.92 8.91 0.82
C LYS A 49 -9.45 7.48 0.68
N GLN A 50 -9.15 7.07 -0.54
CA GLN A 50 -8.54 5.77 -0.83
C GLN A 50 -7.18 6.00 -1.48
N TYR A 51 -6.13 5.57 -0.77
CA TYR A 51 -4.74 5.75 -1.22
C TYR A 51 -4.27 4.61 -2.11
N GLY A 52 -4.78 3.40 -1.89
CA GLY A 52 -4.46 2.23 -2.70
C GLY A 52 -5.50 1.12 -2.54
N TYR A 53 -5.21 0.00 -3.17
CA TYR A 53 -5.91 -1.27 -2.96
C TYR A 53 -5.07 -2.45 -3.48
N TYR A 54 -5.23 -3.59 -2.82
CA TYR A 54 -4.81 -4.89 -3.33
C TYR A 54 -5.97 -5.61 -4.06
N LYS A 55 -5.67 -6.25 -5.20
CA LYS A 55 -6.63 -7.05 -5.97
C LYS A 55 -6.20 -8.53 -6.02
N PRO A 56 -6.75 -9.41 -5.15
CA PRO A 56 -6.30 -10.80 -5.02
C PRO A 56 -6.29 -11.61 -6.32
N ASN A 57 -7.36 -11.52 -7.10
CA ASN A 57 -7.52 -12.31 -8.32
C ASN A 57 -6.57 -11.89 -9.44
N ALA A 58 -6.09 -10.65 -9.41
CA ALA A 58 -5.17 -10.11 -10.42
C ALA A 58 -3.74 -9.94 -9.89
N ASN A 59 -3.50 -10.32 -8.62
CA ASN A 59 -2.22 -10.28 -7.93
C ASN A 59 -1.43 -8.96 -8.11
N TYR A 60 -2.10 -7.82 -7.91
CA TYR A 60 -1.42 -6.52 -7.92
C TYR A 60 -1.89 -5.61 -6.79
N ILE A 61 -0.99 -4.72 -6.37
CA ILE A 61 -1.22 -3.56 -5.51
C ILE A 61 -1.25 -2.32 -6.38
N PHE A 62 -2.23 -1.45 -6.16
CA PHE A 62 -2.32 -0.16 -6.84
C PHE A 62 -2.27 0.98 -5.84
N ILE A 63 -1.50 2.04 -6.13
CA ILE A 63 -1.36 3.22 -5.28
C ILE A 63 -1.51 4.51 -6.08
N TYR A 64 -2.32 5.44 -5.58
CA TYR A 64 -2.38 6.81 -6.07
C TYR A 64 -1.28 7.68 -5.46
N ASN A 65 -0.31 8.09 -6.27
CA ASN A 65 0.85 8.88 -5.81
C ASN A 65 0.54 10.37 -5.57
N ARG A 66 -0.69 10.83 -5.86
CA ARG A 66 -1.07 12.24 -5.74
C ARG A 66 -2.26 12.47 -4.82
N THR A 67 -2.13 13.46 -3.94
CA THR A 67 -3.17 13.87 -2.98
C THR A 67 -4.49 14.26 -3.66
N ALA A 68 -5.61 13.88 -3.04
CA ALA A 68 -6.96 14.07 -3.59
C ALA A 68 -7.31 15.51 -4.01
N VAL A 69 -6.92 16.51 -3.20
CA VAL A 69 -7.33 17.91 -3.41
C VAL A 69 -6.35 18.65 -4.30
N GLN A 70 -5.10 18.78 -3.82
CA GLN A 70 -4.09 19.62 -4.45
C GLN A 70 -3.30 18.89 -5.55
N GLY A 71 -3.41 17.56 -5.67
CA GLY A 71 -2.64 16.79 -6.63
C GLY A 71 -1.13 16.79 -6.37
N LYS A 72 -0.69 17.16 -5.16
CA LYS A 72 0.72 17.09 -4.75
C LYS A 72 1.15 15.63 -4.56
N ASN A 73 2.43 15.36 -4.77
CA ASN A 73 3.04 14.06 -4.46
C ASN A 73 2.74 13.65 -3.01
N LEU A 74 2.51 12.35 -2.80
CA LEU A 74 2.36 11.80 -1.46
C LEU A 74 3.62 11.99 -0.63
N ALA A 75 3.45 12.28 0.66
CA ALA A 75 4.57 12.23 1.59
C ALA A 75 5.19 10.81 1.59
N PRO A 76 6.52 10.66 1.67
CA PRO A 76 7.18 9.35 1.66
C PRO A 76 6.59 8.37 2.69
N LYS A 77 6.36 8.84 3.91
CA LYS A 77 5.72 8.05 4.97
C LYS A 77 4.32 7.56 4.59
N THR A 78 3.47 8.42 4.01
CA THR A 78 2.12 8.03 3.59
C THR A 78 2.15 6.97 2.49
N PHE A 79 3.09 7.08 1.55
CA PHE A 79 3.28 6.06 0.52
C PHE A 79 3.70 4.73 1.13
N LEU A 80 4.73 4.71 1.97
CA LEU A 80 5.21 3.50 2.63
C LEU A 80 4.11 2.86 3.51
N ASP A 81 3.40 3.66 4.30
CA ASP A 81 2.29 3.20 5.13
C ASP A 81 1.16 2.57 4.30
N THR A 82 0.92 3.08 3.09
CA THR A 82 -0.06 2.51 2.14
C THR A 82 0.46 1.21 1.54
N LEU A 83 1.72 1.19 1.08
CA LEU A 83 2.34 0.00 0.48
C LEU A 83 2.33 -1.19 1.44
N LEU A 84 2.75 -0.98 2.70
CA LEU A 84 2.74 -2.02 3.73
C LEU A 84 1.33 -2.49 4.09
N HIS A 85 0.35 -1.59 4.04
CA HIS A 85 -1.06 -1.93 4.27
C HIS A 85 -1.60 -2.88 3.19
N GLU A 86 -1.37 -2.54 1.92
CA GLU A 86 -1.83 -3.36 0.81
C GLU A 86 -1.04 -4.68 0.70
N TRP A 87 0.26 -4.69 1.03
CA TRP A 87 1.02 -5.93 1.12
C TRP A 87 0.52 -6.82 2.26
N LEU A 88 0.11 -6.26 3.41
CA LEU A 88 -0.49 -7.07 4.47
C LEU A 88 -1.81 -7.73 4.02
N HIS A 89 -2.61 -7.05 3.20
CA HIS A 89 -3.78 -7.68 2.57
C HIS A 89 -3.38 -8.85 1.65
N HIS A 90 -2.29 -8.71 0.91
CA HIS A 90 -1.73 -9.79 0.10
C HIS A 90 -1.22 -10.97 0.96
N TYR A 91 -0.47 -10.69 2.02
CA TYR A 91 0.00 -11.68 2.98
C TYR A 91 -1.15 -12.44 3.65
N ASP A 92 -2.17 -11.73 4.16
CA ASP A 92 -3.34 -12.34 4.77
C ASP A 92 -4.05 -13.29 3.80
N PHE A 93 -4.16 -12.90 2.53
CA PHE A 93 -4.78 -13.72 1.49
C PHE A 93 -3.93 -14.93 1.11
N LYS A 94 -2.63 -14.75 0.84
CA LYS A 94 -1.75 -15.82 0.34
C LYS A 94 -1.29 -16.75 1.44
N LYS A 95 -0.85 -16.23 2.59
CA LYS A 95 -0.25 -17.00 3.68
C LYS A 95 -1.30 -17.49 4.66
N LEU A 96 -2.13 -16.59 5.18
CA LEU A 96 -3.06 -16.92 6.27
C LEU A 96 -4.41 -17.44 5.76
N LYS A 97 -4.70 -17.30 4.47
CA LYS A 97 -5.99 -17.65 3.85
C LYS A 97 -7.18 -16.94 4.52
N LEU A 98 -6.97 -15.70 4.96
CA LEU A 98 -7.98 -14.89 5.65
C LEU A 98 -8.62 -13.89 4.70
N ASN A 99 -9.89 -13.56 4.97
CA ASN A 99 -10.48 -12.33 4.47
C ASN A 99 -9.93 -11.15 5.28
N SER A 100 -9.17 -10.28 4.64
CA SER A 100 -8.38 -9.25 5.30
C SER A 100 -9.22 -8.00 5.61
N ILE A 101 -10.13 -8.15 6.57
CA ILE A 101 -11.01 -7.08 7.07
C ILE A 101 -10.24 -6.24 8.10
N HIS A 102 -10.42 -4.91 8.08
CA HIS A 102 -9.79 -3.93 8.98
C HIS A 102 -10.24 -4.03 10.45
N THR A 103 -9.97 -5.17 11.06
CA THR A 103 -10.23 -5.48 12.48
C THR A 103 -9.06 -5.04 13.35
N LYS A 104 -9.24 -5.09 14.68
CA LYS A 104 -8.13 -4.86 15.64
C LYS A 104 -6.91 -5.74 15.32
N GLY A 105 -7.13 -7.04 15.05
CA GLY A 105 -6.05 -7.97 14.74
C GLY A 105 -5.32 -7.64 13.43
N PHE A 106 -6.00 -7.07 12.43
CA PHE A 106 -5.35 -6.56 11.23
C PHE A 106 -4.40 -5.41 11.58
N TYR A 107 -4.85 -4.44 12.37
CA TYR A 107 -4.02 -3.31 12.78
C TYR A 107 -2.84 -3.72 13.67
N GLU A 108 -3.01 -4.74 14.53
CA GLU A 108 -1.91 -5.31 15.31
C GLU A 108 -0.82 -5.92 14.41
N ARG A 109 -1.19 -6.70 13.39
CA ARG A 109 -0.22 -7.22 12.40
C ARG A 109 0.45 -6.10 11.61
N LEU A 110 -0.31 -5.09 11.18
CA LEU A 110 0.24 -3.96 10.43
C LEU A 110 1.25 -3.16 11.27
N ASN A 111 0.93 -2.91 12.54
CA ASN A 111 1.82 -2.21 13.45
C ASN A 111 3.08 -3.04 13.73
N HIS A 112 2.93 -4.36 13.91
CA HIS A 112 4.06 -5.26 14.09
C HIS A 112 4.98 -5.26 12.85
N LEU A 113 4.43 -5.35 11.65
CA LEU A 113 5.20 -5.27 10.39
C LEU A 113 5.98 -3.95 10.30
N LYS A 114 5.32 -2.82 10.57
CA LYS A 114 5.97 -1.49 10.56
C LYS A 114 7.08 -1.39 11.60
N LYS A 115 6.84 -1.91 12.80
CA LYS A 115 7.83 -1.94 13.88
C LYS A 115 9.07 -2.73 13.46
N MET A 116 8.88 -3.92 12.90
CA MET A 116 9.98 -4.75 12.40
C MET A 116 10.78 -4.08 11.27
N LEU A 117 10.15 -3.24 10.45
CA LEU A 117 10.85 -2.54 9.38
C LEU A 117 11.59 -1.28 9.86
N LEU A 118 11.11 -0.62 10.92
CA LEU A 118 11.67 0.65 11.41
C LEU A 118 12.66 0.48 12.56
N GLU A 119 12.60 -0.61 13.31
CA GLU A 119 13.48 -0.86 14.47
C GLU A 119 14.67 -1.79 14.14
N ASN A 120 14.69 -2.43 12.96
CA ASN A 120 15.78 -3.28 12.51
C ASN A 120 16.68 -2.61 11.43
N CYS A 121 16.60 -1.28 11.29
CA CYS A 121 17.48 -0.46 10.47
C CYS A 121 18.45 0.34 11.34
#